data_AF-A0A959BJB6-F1
#
_entry.id   AF-A0A959BJB6-F1
#
_cell.length_a   1.000
_cell.length_b   1.000
_cell.length_c   1.000
_cell.angle_alpha   90.00
_cell.angle_beta   90.00
_cell.angle_gamma   90.00
#
_symmetry.space_group_name_H-M   'P 1'
#
loop_
_entity.id
_entity.type
_entity.pdbx_description
1 polymer ?
#
loop_
_entity_poly.entity_id
_entity_poly.type
_entity_poly.pdbx_seq_one_letter_code
_entity_poly.pdbx_strand_id
1 'polypeptide(L)'
;MDNNDNGTFDGGDMALAGVDVWLYAAGADYGVATPLAMTSTNANGYYYFDNLQPGTYVVYIPASNFGAGQPLENKESYPGADTGDTVDNNDNGQDTPVNGGIVSNEVTLTPNTEPTGEAQSDYPGNLDDDNVNGTVDFTFRTEKVAVGNYVFMDNNENGTYDVGDMGIANVTVELYAATQTPGVGVSLATTVTNADGYYYFDELNAGQYIVYIPAGNFSTGGALENKESYPGADAGDVDNNDNGQDAPANGGIASGVITLTPNAEPTNESGEGGSGTGLPAYPGTLD
;
A
#
# COMPACT_ATOMS: atom_id res chain seq x y z
N MET A 1 -11.45 7.40 -3.81
CA MET A 1 -10.22 7.42 -3.01
C MET A 1 -10.65 7.26 -1.58
N ASP A 2 -10.40 6.06 -1.07
CA ASP A 2 -10.63 5.69 0.31
C ASP A 2 -9.57 6.36 1.19
N ASN A 3 -10.02 7.27 2.05
CA ASN A 3 -9.17 8.05 2.92
C ASN A 3 -9.04 7.43 4.32
N ASN A 4 -9.91 6.49 4.67
CA ASN A 4 -9.97 5.90 5.99
C ASN A 4 -9.59 4.40 5.99
N ASP A 5 -9.24 3.86 4.83
CA ASP A 5 -8.81 2.49 4.56
C ASP A 5 -9.82 1.46 5.10
N ASN A 6 -11.11 1.63 4.80
CA ASN A 6 -12.16 0.71 5.22
C ASN A 6 -12.79 -0.10 4.07
N GLY A 7 -12.38 0.14 2.83
CA GLY A 7 -12.85 -0.60 1.66
C GLY A 7 -14.23 -0.20 1.15
N THR A 8 -14.82 0.88 1.70
CA THR A 8 -16.14 1.39 1.32
C THR A 8 -16.10 2.86 0.98
N PHE A 9 -16.98 3.33 0.09
CA PHE A 9 -17.11 4.75 -0.22
C PHE A 9 -18.08 5.44 0.76
N ASP A 10 -17.54 6.29 1.64
CA ASP A 10 -18.31 6.93 2.70
C ASP A 10 -17.98 8.42 2.95
N GLY A 11 -18.53 8.95 4.04
CA GLY A 11 -18.37 10.33 4.46
C GLY A 11 -16.94 10.65 4.89
N GLY A 12 -16.12 11.12 3.95
CA GLY A 12 -14.72 11.44 4.16
C GLY A 12 -13.87 11.13 2.95
N ASP A 13 -14.39 10.29 2.04
CA ASP A 13 -13.73 9.88 0.82
C ASP A 13 -13.91 10.88 -0.31
N MET A 14 -13.09 10.70 -1.34
CA MET A 14 -13.10 11.57 -2.52
C MET A 14 -13.39 10.77 -3.78
N ALA A 15 -14.27 11.30 -4.62
CA ALA A 15 -14.47 10.81 -5.97
C ALA A 15 -13.17 10.92 -6.80
N LEU A 16 -12.92 9.91 -7.64
CA LEU A 16 -11.79 9.89 -8.57
C LEU A 16 -12.29 10.15 -9.99
N ALA A 17 -12.00 11.34 -10.52
CA ALA A 17 -12.43 11.76 -11.84
C ALA A 17 -11.39 11.46 -12.93
N GLY A 18 -11.87 11.19 -14.15
CA GLY A 18 -11.03 10.97 -15.33
C GLY A 18 -10.33 9.61 -15.37
N VAL A 19 -10.68 8.67 -14.49
CA VAL A 19 -10.17 7.30 -14.51
C VAL A 19 -10.74 6.62 -15.75
N ASP A 20 -9.88 6.12 -16.64
CA ASP A 20 -10.32 5.32 -17.79
C ASP A 20 -10.90 3.99 -17.28
N VAL A 21 -12.04 3.58 -17.85
CA VAL A 21 -12.75 2.35 -17.49
C VAL A 21 -13.17 1.62 -18.76
N TRP A 22 -12.85 0.34 -18.87
CA TRP A 22 -13.12 -0.49 -20.06
C TRP A 22 -14.04 -1.65 -19.72
N LEU A 23 -14.92 -2.01 -20.65
CA LEU A 23 -15.83 -3.15 -20.51
C LEU A 23 -15.40 -4.28 -21.43
N TYR A 24 -15.34 -5.50 -20.89
CA TYR A 24 -15.05 -6.73 -21.63
C TYR A 24 -16.16 -7.75 -21.47
N ALA A 25 -16.28 -8.66 -22.45
CA ALA A 25 -17.00 -9.91 -22.25
C ALA A 25 -16.20 -10.81 -21.28
N ALA A 26 -16.89 -11.57 -20.44
CA ALA A 26 -16.25 -12.55 -19.58
C ALA A 26 -15.39 -13.54 -20.37
N GLY A 27 -14.20 -13.83 -19.86
CA GLY A 27 -13.20 -14.73 -20.47
C GLY A 27 -12.35 -14.10 -21.58
N ALA A 28 -12.47 -12.79 -21.84
CA ALA A 28 -11.55 -12.09 -22.73
C ALA A 28 -10.14 -11.93 -22.11
N ASP A 29 -9.14 -11.65 -22.95
CA ASP A 29 -7.78 -11.30 -22.51
C ASP A 29 -7.75 -9.80 -22.13
N TYR A 30 -8.09 -9.49 -20.86
CA TYR A 30 -8.30 -8.12 -20.39
C TYR A 30 -7.02 -7.29 -20.47
N GLY A 31 -7.11 -6.10 -21.06
CA GLY A 31 -5.95 -5.23 -21.31
C GLY A 31 -5.17 -5.54 -22.59
N VAL A 32 -5.51 -6.63 -23.29
CA VAL A 32 -4.89 -7.00 -24.58
C VAL A 32 -5.92 -7.07 -25.71
N ALA A 33 -7.06 -7.70 -25.46
CA ALA A 33 -8.17 -7.75 -26.40
C ALA A 33 -8.78 -6.35 -26.62
N THR A 34 -9.51 -6.16 -27.72
CA THR A 34 -10.27 -4.92 -27.92
C THR A 34 -11.46 -4.89 -26.96
N PRO A 35 -11.64 -3.84 -26.14
CA PRO A 35 -12.79 -3.74 -25.23
C PRO A 35 -14.09 -3.55 -26.02
N LEU A 36 -15.20 -3.99 -25.43
CA LEU A 36 -16.55 -3.79 -25.97
C LEU A 36 -16.96 -2.31 -25.93
N ALA A 37 -16.55 -1.62 -24.87
CA ALA A 37 -16.78 -0.20 -24.66
C ALA A 37 -15.69 0.38 -23.76
N MET A 38 -15.51 1.69 -23.85
CA MET A 38 -14.59 2.47 -23.01
C MET A 38 -15.29 3.75 -22.58
N THR A 39 -15.04 4.17 -21.35
CA THR A 39 -15.52 5.43 -20.78
C THR A 39 -14.47 5.95 -19.79
N SER A 40 -14.75 7.10 -19.17
CA SER A 40 -13.96 7.63 -18.07
C SER A 40 -14.87 8.10 -16.95
N THR A 41 -14.44 7.98 -15.70
CA THR A 41 -15.20 8.50 -14.56
C THR A 41 -15.38 10.01 -14.67
N ASN A 42 -16.54 10.50 -14.24
CA ASN A 42 -16.83 11.94 -14.27
C ASN A 42 -16.32 12.65 -12.99
N ALA A 43 -16.66 13.95 -12.83
CA ALA A 43 -16.23 14.75 -11.67
C ALA A 43 -16.70 14.21 -10.31
N ASN A 44 -17.76 13.39 -10.30
CA ASN A 44 -18.30 12.73 -9.11
C ASN A 44 -17.84 11.27 -8.99
N GLY A 45 -16.99 10.78 -9.89
CA GLY A 45 -16.44 9.43 -9.85
C GLY A 45 -17.28 8.36 -10.56
N TYR A 46 -18.49 8.69 -11.02
CA TYR A 46 -19.36 7.73 -11.70
C TYR A 46 -18.89 7.41 -13.11
N TYR A 47 -19.11 6.16 -13.52
CA TYR A 47 -18.98 5.67 -14.88
C TYR A 47 -20.20 4.80 -15.23
N TYR A 48 -20.55 4.71 -16.52
CA TYR A 48 -21.63 3.84 -16.98
C TYR A 48 -21.33 3.28 -18.37
N PHE A 49 -21.77 2.05 -18.60
CA PHE A 49 -21.89 1.44 -19.91
C PHE A 49 -23.36 1.15 -20.18
N ASP A 50 -23.95 1.84 -21.17
CA ASP A 50 -25.39 1.75 -21.44
C ASP A 50 -25.68 0.92 -22.71
N ASN A 51 -26.93 0.48 -22.86
CA ASN A 51 -27.44 -0.32 -23.99
C ASN A 51 -26.71 -1.65 -24.19
N LEU A 52 -26.26 -2.27 -23.10
CA LEU A 52 -25.66 -3.60 -23.11
C LEU A 52 -26.72 -4.68 -23.37
N GLN A 53 -26.31 -5.75 -24.04
CA GLN A 53 -27.15 -6.95 -24.14
C GLN A 53 -27.07 -7.75 -22.83
N PRO A 54 -28.07 -8.58 -22.51
CA PRO A 54 -27.92 -9.53 -21.41
C PRO A 54 -26.70 -10.43 -21.62
N GLY A 55 -25.91 -10.64 -20.55
CA GLY A 55 -24.65 -11.37 -20.63
C GLY A 55 -23.77 -11.17 -19.42
N THR A 56 -22.63 -11.87 -19.42
CA THR A 56 -21.61 -11.75 -18.36
C THR A 56 -20.45 -10.91 -18.84
N TYR A 57 -20.09 -9.92 -18.02
CA TYR A 57 -19.12 -8.88 -18.33
C TYR A 57 -18.07 -8.78 -17.23
N VAL A 58 -16.96 -8.11 -17.56
CA VAL A 58 -15.94 -7.68 -16.59
C VAL A 58 -15.64 -6.21 -16.86
N VAL A 59 -15.58 -5.43 -15.78
CA VAL A 59 -15.10 -4.05 -15.80
C VAL A 59 -13.59 -4.06 -15.52
N TYR A 60 -12.84 -3.28 -16.29
CA TYR A 60 -11.39 -3.24 -16.22
C TYR A 60 -10.88 -1.81 -16.10
N ILE A 61 -10.05 -1.56 -15.09
CA ILE A 61 -9.30 -0.33 -14.90
C ILE A 61 -7.90 -0.54 -15.47
N PRO A 62 -7.58 0.00 -16.65
CA PRO A 62 -6.31 -0.25 -17.33
C PRO A 62 -5.10 0.29 -16.57
N ALA A 63 -3.97 -0.40 -16.73
CA ALA A 63 -2.66 -0.05 -16.17
C ALA A 63 -2.22 1.39 -16.50
N SER A 64 -2.72 1.95 -17.60
CA SER A 64 -2.44 3.33 -17.99
C SER A 64 -2.92 4.37 -16.97
N ASN A 65 -3.88 4.05 -16.10
CA ASN A 65 -4.34 4.94 -15.05
C ASN A 65 -3.33 5.17 -13.92
N PHE A 66 -2.33 4.29 -13.78
CA PHE A 66 -1.38 4.29 -12.65
C PHE A 66 -0.06 4.98 -12.99
N GLY A 67 0.14 5.37 -14.26
CA GLY A 67 1.35 6.07 -14.69
C GLY A 67 1.50 7.47 -14.11
N ALA A 68 2.70 8.04 -14.22
CA ALA A 68 2.96 9.39 -13.74
C ALA A 68 2.00 10.43 -14.36
N GLY A 69 1.38 11.26 -13.52
CA GLY A 69 0.40 12.27 -13.89
C GLY A 69 -1.00 11.74 -14.22
N GLN A 70 -1.28 10.46 -13.99
CA GLN A 70 -2.58 9.84 -14.26
C GLN A 70 -3.46 9.81 -13.01
N PRO A 71 -4.79 9.60 -13.15
CA PRO A 71 -5.73 9.70 -12.03
C PRO A 71 -5.39 8.79 -10.84
N LEU A 72 -4.83 7.61 -11.12
CA LEU A 72 -4.48 6.59 -10.12
C LEU A 72 -2.97 6.52 -9.86
N GLU A 73 -2.20 7.56 -10.19
CA GLU A 73 -0.80 7.65 -9.77
C GLU A 73 -0.69 7.49 -8.24
N ASN A 74 0.24 6.63 -7.80
CA ASN A 74 0.52 6.26 -6.41
C ASN A 74 -0.70 5.74 -5.63
N LYS A 75 -1.63 5.06 -6.32
CA LYS A 75 -2.81 4.45 -5.71
C LYS A 75 -2.87 2.97 -6.04
N GLU A 76 -3.38 2.20 -5.10
CA GLU A 76 -3.61 0.76 -5.23
C GLU A 76 -5.09 0.46 -4.99
N SER A 77 -5.57 -0.67 -5.54
CA SER A 77 -6.88 -1.21 -5.17
C SER A 77 -6.87 -1.55 -3.68
N TYR A 78 -8.00 -1.39 -3.01
CA TYR A 78 -8.11 -1.75 -1.62
C TYR A 78 -8.05 -3.28 -1.48
N PRO A 79 -7.14 -3.85 -0.66
CA PRO A 79 -6.97 -5.29 -0.59
C PRO A 79 -8.13 -5.97 0.16
N GLY A 80 -8.71 -7.05 -0.39
CA GLY A 80 -9.78 -7.76 0.32
C GLY A 80 -10.59 -8.81 -0.45
N ALA A 81 -11.49 -9.47 0.30
CA ALA A 81 -12.34 -10.53 -0.22
C ALA A 81 -13.58 -9.96 -0.95
N ASP A 82 -13.44 -9.78 -2.26
CA ASP A 82 -14.53 -9.43 -3.17
C ASP A 82 -15.49 -10.61 -3.35
N THR A 83 -16.50 -10.71 -2.50
CA THR A 83 -17.39 -11.89 -2.51
C THR A 83 -18.64 -11.74 -3.41
N GLY A 84 -18.83 -10.61 -4.10
CA GLY A 84 -19.96 -10.44 -5.01
C GLY A 84 -19.98 -9.14 -5.82
N ASP A 85 -21.10 -8.94 -6.51
CA ASP A 85 -21.42 -7.84 -7.43
C ASP A 85 -22.81 -7.25 -7.13
N THR A 86 -23.26 -7.34 -5.87
CA THR A 86 -24.62 -6.94 -5.47
C THR A 86 -24.65 -5.95 -4.31
N VAL A 87 -23.50 -5.65 -3.72
CA VAL A 87 -23.38 -4.67 -2.62
C VAL A 87 -22.85 -3.39 -3.25
N ASP A 88 -23.44 -2.26 -2.89
CA ASP A 88 -23.08 -0.93 -3.38
C ASP A 88 -22.08 -0.27 -2.42
N ASN A 89 -21.20 0.58 -2.96
CA ASN A 89 -20.16 1.33 -2.26
C ASN A 89 -19.08 0.46 -1.59
N ASN A 90 -18.83 -0.76 -2.07
CA ASN A 90 -17.68 -1.58 -1.64
C ASN A 90 -16.74 -1.84 -2.80
N ASP A 91 -15.50 -2.25 -2.51
CA ASP A 91 -14.60 -2.67 -3.59
C ASP A 91 -15.13 -3.92 -4.30
N ASN A 92 -15.06 -3.93 -5.63
CA ASN A 92 -15.24 -5.12 -6.46
C ASN A 92 -13.98 -5.43 -7.29
N GLY A 93 -12.89 -4.68 -7.09
CA GLY A 93 -11.63 -4.79 -7.80
C GLY A 93 -10.71 -5.88 -7.25
N GLN A 94 -10.39 -6.87 -8.07
CA GLN A 94 -9.56 -7.99 -7.66
C GLN A 94 -8.13 -7.57 -7.31
N ASP A 95 -7.66 -8.04 -6.16
CA ASP A 95 -6.31 -7.80 -5.62
C ASP A 95 -5.16 -8.19 -6.55
N THR A 96 -5.36 -9.17 -7.43
CA THR A 96 -4.33 -9.63 -8.36
C THR A 96 -4.48 -8.92 -9.70
N PRO A 97 -3.57 -8.00 -10.07
CA PRO A 97 -3.71 -7.26 -11.32
C PRO A 97 -3.60 -8.17 -12.55
N VAL A 98 -4.41 -7.88 -13.57
CA VAL A 98 -4.35 -8.53 -14.89
C VAL A 98 -3.73 -7.56 -15.87
N ASN A 99 -2.57 -7.93 -16.43
CA ASN A 99 -1.79 -7.08 -17.33
C ASN A 99 -1.51 -5.68 -16.75
N GLY A 100 -1.30 -5.62 -15.43
CA GLY A 100 -1.03 -4.38 -14.68
C GLY A 100 -2.26 -3.50 -14.39
N GLY A 101 -3.47 -3.93 -14.76
CA GLY A 101 -4.72 -3.24 -14.43
C GLY A 101 -5.58 -4.04 -13.45
N ILE A 102 -6.63 -3.42 -12.94
CA ILE A 102 -7.56 -4.04 -11.97
C ILE A 102 -8.82 -4.51 -12.69
N VAL A 103 -9.25 -5.73 -12.39
CA VAL A 103 -10.46 -6.35 -12.97
C VAL A 103 -11.53 -6.45 -11.89
N SER A 104 -12.80 -6.27 -12.25
CA SER A 104 -13.90 -6.62 -11.37
C SER A 104 -14.09 -8.13 -11.28
N ASN A 105 -14.94 -8.56 -10.34
CA ASN A 105 -15.66 -9.83 -10.48
C ASN A 105 -16.46 -9.90 -11.79
N GLU A 106 -16.83 -11.12 -12.22
CA GLU A 106 -17.77 -11.30 -13.33
C GLU A 106 -19.16 -10.76 -12.92
N VAL A 107 -19.69 -9.83 -13.72
CA VAL A 107 -21.00 -9.19 -13.52
C VAL A 107 -21.96 -9.76 -14.54
N THR A 108 -23.06 -10.38 -14.09
CA THR A 108 -24.05 -10.97 -14.99
C THR A 108 -25.29 -10.10 -15.09
N LEU A 109 -25.45 -9.42 -16.23
CA LEU A 109 -26.61 -8.58 -16.51
C LEU A 109 -27.78 -9.40 -17.04
N THR A 110 -28.90 -9.38 -16.31
CA THR A 110 -30.16 -10.03 -16.66
C THR A 110 -31.33 -9.05 -16.49
N PRO A 111 -32.23 -8.91 -17.48
CA PRO A 111 -33.30 -7.93 -17.41
C PRO A 111 -34.22 -8.09 -16.19
N ASN A 112 -34.51 -6.99 -15.49
CA ASN A 112 -35.40 -6.90 -14.32
C ASN A 112 -34.93 -7.72 -13.10
N THR A 113 -33.64 -7.99 -12.99
CA THR A 113 -33.07 -8.76 -11.86
C THR A 113 -31.81 -8.15 -11.28
N GLU A 114 -31.40 -6.96 -11.75
CA GLU A 114 -30.26 -6.26 -11.16
C GLU A 114 -30.60 -5.84 -9.71
N PRO A 115 -29.58 -5.55 -8.88
CA PRO A 115 -29.77 -4.89 -7.60
C PRO A 115 -30.67 -3.65 -7.73
N THR A 116 -31.33 -3.28 -6.63
CA THR A 116 -32.19 -2.10 -6.58
C THR A 116 -31.91 -1.29 -5.33
N GLY A 117 -32.17 0.01 -5.39
CA GLY A 117 -32.01 0.93 -4.27
C GLY A 117 -30.61 1.54 -4.12
N GLU A 118 -29.70 1.28 -5.04
CA GLU A 118 -28.41 1.95 -5.16
C GLU A 118 -28.53 3.38 -5.70
N ALA A 119 -27.47 4.16 -5.55
CA ALA A 119 -27.47 5.56 -5.96
C ALA A 119 -27.25 5.75 -7.48
N GLN A 120 -28.33 5.71 -8.28
CA GLN A 120 -28.26 5.89 -9.74
C GLN A 120 -28.45 7.34 -10.23
N SER A 121 -28.10 8.33 -9.42
CA SER A 121 -28.45 9.74 -9.69
C SER A 121 -27.84 10.35 -10.96
N ASP A 122 -26.80 9.72 -11.51
CA ASP A 122 -26.04 10.20 -12.65
C ASP A 122 -26.08 9.22 -13.85
N TYR A 123 -26.98 8.23 -13.80
CA TYR A 123 -27.20 7.32 -14.92
C TYR A 123 -27.79 8.09 -16.12
N PRO A 124 -27.15 8.07 -17.31
CA PRO A 124 -27.58 8.89 -18.44
C PRO A 124 -28.75 8.29 -19.24
N GLY A 125 -29.14 7.04 -18.97
CA GLY A 125 -30.19 6.33 -19.70
C GLY A 125 -31.59 6.52 -19.11
N ASN A 126 -32.52 5.67 -19.55
CA ASN A 126 -33.93 5.68 -19.09
C ASN A 126 -34.43 4.28 -18.72
N LEU A 127 -33.51 3.35 -18.43
CA LEU A 127 -33.86 2.03 -17.89
C LEU A 127 -34.38 2.16 -16.46
N ASP A 128 -35.22 1.20 -16.06
CA ASP A 128 -35.67 1.07 -14.68
C ASP A 128 -34.52 0.57 -13.79
N ASP A 129 -34.62 0.79 -12.48
CA ASP A 129 -33.57 0.47 -11.48
C ASP A 129 -33.13 -0.99 -11.56
N ASP A 130 -34.08 -1.93 -11.67
CA ASP A 130 -33.84 -3.38 -11.79
C ASP A 130 -33.27 -3.81 -13.17
N ASN A 131 -32.94 -2.84 -14.03
CA ASN A 131 -32.28 -3.02 -15.31
C ASN A 131 -30.92 -2.33 -15.39
N VAL A 132 -30.45 -1.71 -14.31
CA VAL A 132 -29.15 -1.04 -14.21
C VAL A 132 -28.45 -1.60 -12.98
N ASN A 133 -27.21 -2.06 -13.14
CA ASN A 133 -26.40 -2.49 -12.00
C ASN A 133 -25.47 -1.36 -11.60
N GLY A 134 -25.82 -0.62 -10.56
CA GLY A 134 -24.99 0.45 -10.01
C GLY A 134 -24.12 0.03 -8.83
N THR A 135 -23.81 -1.26 -8.69
CA THR A 135 -23.11 -1.83 -7.52
C THR A 135 -21.68 -2.30 -7.81
N VAL A 136 -21.16 -1.94 -8.99
CA VAL A 136 -19.81 -2.32 -9.44
C VAL A 136 -18.88 -1.14 -9.24
N ASP A 137 -18.30 -1.06 -8.06
CA ASP A 137 -17.41 0.01 -7.63
C ASP A 137 -15.96 -0.48 -7.54
N PHE A 138 -15.04 0.49 -7.51
CA PHE A 138 -13.62 0.24 -7.31
C PHE A 138 -13.09 1.16 -6.23
N THR A 139 -12.56 0.56 -5.17
CA THR A 139 -11.99 1.31 -4.06
C THR A 139 -10.49 1.42 -4.24
N PHE A 140 -10.00 2.64 -4.39
CA PHE A 140 -8.56 2.91 -4.45
C PHE A 140 -8.12 3.69 -3.23
N ARG A 141 -7.04 3.23 -2.59
CA ARG A 141 -6.34 3.94 -1.51
C ARG A 141 -4.98 4.45 -2.00
N THR A 142 -4.34 5.32 -1.22
CA THR A 142 -2.95 5.69 -1.50
C THR A 142 -2.06 4.48 -1.24
N GLU A 143 -1.13 4.20 -2.15
CA GLU A 143 -0.16 3.10 -1.98
C GLU A 143 0.57 3.23 -0.65
N LYS A 144 0.62 2.12 0.08
CA LYS A 144 1.36 2.02 1.33
C LYS A 144 2.83 1.78 1.08
N VAL A 145 3.65 2.26 2.00
CA VAL A 145 5.10 2.09 2.02
C VAL A 145 5.51 1.38 3.30
N ALA A 146 6.75 0.89 3.33
CA ALA A 146 7.30 0.21 4.49
C ALA A 146 8.75 0.65 4.73
N VAL A 147 9.22 0.51 5.97
CA VAL A 147 10.62 0.73 6.33
C VAL A 147 11.08 -0.30 7.35
N GLY A 148 12.31 -0.79 7.22
CA GLY A 148 12.88 -1.77 8.13
C GLY A 148 14.39 -1.87 7.98
N ASN A 149 14.96 -2.87 8.64
CA ASN A 149 15.86 -3.87 8.08
C ASN A 149 16.34 -4.73 9.26
N TYR A 150 17.53 -4.55 9.82
CA TYR A 150 17.96 -5.27 11.04
C TYR A 150 18.90 -4.45 11.91
N VAL A 151 18.99 -4.82 13.19
CA VAL A 151 19.99 -4.32 14.15
C VAL A 151 21.07 -5.38 14.30
N PHE A 152 22.34 -5.03 14.13
CA PHE A 152 23.45 -5.99 14.12
C PHE A 152 24.62 -5.57 15.01
N MET A 153 25.44 -6.56 15.37
CA MET A 153 26.75 -6.39 15.95
C MET A 153 27.79 -6.41 14.82
N ASP A 154 28.37 -5.24 14.54
CA ASP A 154 29.49 -5.10 13.63
C ASP A 154 30.76 -5.68 14.28
N ASN A 155 31.20 -6.85 13.82
CA ASN A 155 32.36 -7.53 14.38
C ASN A 155 33.69 -7.02 13.80
N ASN A 156 33.65 -6.35 12.66
CA ASN A 156 34.85 -5.92 11.95
C ASN A 156 35.07 -4.39 11.99
N GLU A 157 34.14 -3.67 12.61
CA GLU A 157 34.18 -2.23 12.86
C GLU A 157 34.29 -1.42 11.55
N ASN A 158 33.52 -1.77 10.52
CA ASN A 158 33.49 -1.07 9.24
C ASN A 158 32.18 -0.31 8.96
N GLY A 159 31.19 -0.38 9.84
CA GLY A 159 29.91 0.33 9.70
C GLY A 159 28.99 -0.27 8.64
N THR A 160 29.24 -1.51 8.21
CA THR A 160 28.39 -2.24 7.28
C THR A 160 28.11 -3.64 7.79
N TYR A 161 26.97 -4.22 7.40
CA TYR A 161 26.67 -5.61 7.72
C TYR A 161 27.34 -6.57 6.74
N ASP A 162 28.20 -7.43 7.28
CA ASP A 162 28.98 -8.39 6.54
C ASP A 162 28.69 -9.84 6.94
N VAL A 163 29.16 -10.77 6.10
CA VAL A 163 29.17 -12.20 6.43
C VAL A 163 30.02 -12.41 7.69
N GLY A 164 29.35 -12.86 8.76
CA GLY A 164 29.97 -13.10 10.06
C GLY A 164 29.56 -12.11 11.14
N ASP A 165 28.85 -11.04 10.77
CA ASP A 165 28.12 -10.21 11.74
C ASP A 165 26.88 -10.93 12.25
N MET A 166 26.39 -10.48 13.40
CA MET A 166 25.28 -11.12 14.09
C MET A 166 24.14 -10.13 14.29
N GLY A 167 22.94 -10.50 13.85
CA GLY A 167 21.74 -9.79 14.23
C GLY A 167 21.52 -9.80 15.75
N ILE A 168 20.92 -8.73 16.27
CA ILE A 168 20.63 -8.55 17.68
C ILE A 168 19.12 -8.62 17.89
N ALA A 169 18.66 -9.70 18.51
CA ALA A 169 17.26 -9.92 18.82
C ALA A 169 16.77 -9.12 20.03
N ASN A 170 15.45 -8.93 20.11
CA ASN A 170 14.74 -8.30 21.21
C ASN A 170 15.07 -6.81 21.43
N VAL A 171 15.58 -6.12 20.41
CA VAL A 171 15.78 -4.67 20.42
C VAL A 171 14.43 -4.03 20.12
N THR A 172 13.93 -3.22 21.05
CA THR A 172 12.74 -2.39 20.79
C THR A 172 13.12 -1.31 19.78
N VAL A 173 12.31 -1.12 18.75
CA VAL A 173 12.46 -0.10 17.72
C VAL A 173 11.17 0.70 17.60
N GLU A 174 11.27 2.02 17.52
CA GLU A 174 10.14 2.95 17.46
C GLU A 174 10.20 3.75 16.16
N LEU A 175 9.03 4.05 15.59
CA LEU A 175 8.88 4.91 14.41
C LEU A 175 8.23 6.23 14.80
N TYR A 176 8.80 7.34 14.35
CA TYR A 176 8.27 8.69 14.56
C TYR A 176 8.05 9.39 13.22
N ALA A 177 7.09 10.31 13.16
CA ALA A 177 7.06 11.29 12.08
C ALA A 177 8.29 12.21 12.19
N ALA A 178 8.84 12.67 11.07
CA ALA A 178 9.99 13.58 11.07
C ALA A 178 9.74 14.93 11.78
N THR A 179 8.47 15.27 12.02
CA THR A 179 8.06 16.47 12.78
C THR A 179 8.05 16.26 14.30
N GLN A 180 8.16 15.01 14.76
CA GLN A 180 8.25 14.66 16.18
C GLN A 180 9.70 14.60 16.64
N THR A 181 9.91 14.79 17.94
CA THR A 181 11.21 14.57 18.57
C THR A 181 11.30 13.11 19.03
N PRO A 182 12.20 12.27 18.48
CA PRO A 182 12.33 10.87 18.89
C PRO A 182 12.61 10.72 20.38
N GLY A 183 11.99 9.74 21.04
CA GLY A 183 12.08 9.55 22.50
C GLY A 183 11.27 10.57 23.31
N VAL A 184 10.44 11.39 22.67
CA VAL A 184 9.48 12.29 23.32
C VAL A 184 8.08 12.06 22.75
N GLY A 185 7.08 12.00 23.62
CA GLY A 185 5.69 11.77 23.22
C GLY A 185 5.46 10.31 22.79
N VAL A 186 4.40 10.10 22.01
CA VAL A 186 3.97 8.77 21.56
C VAL A 186 4.53 8.54 20.15
N SER A 187 5.20 7.39 19.95
CA SER A 187 5.63 6.93 18.63
C SER A 187 4.43 6.62 17.74
N LEU A 188 4.62 6.65 16.43
CA LEU A 188 3.60 6.20 15.47
C LEU A 188 3.42 4.67 15.54
N ALA A 189 4.53 3.95 15.71
CA ALA A 189 4.56 2.51 15.82
C ALA A 189 5.75 2.05 16.66
N THR A 190 5.68 0.82 17.15
CA THR A 190 6.77 0.16 17.87
C THR A 190 6.80 -1.31 17.44
N THR A 191 8.00 -1.82 17.21
CA THR A 191 8.26 -3.23 16.90
C THR A 191 9.47 -3.73 17.70
N VAL A 192 9.79 -5.01 17.60
CA VAL A 192 10.92 -5.63 18.28
C VAL A 192 11.68 -6.52 17.29
N THR A 193 13.01 -6.42 17.28
CA THR A 193 13.82 -7.24 16.37
C THR A 193 13.66 -8.74 16.62
N ASN A 194 13.54 -9.52 15.55
CA ASN A 194 13.42 -10.98 15.60
C ASN A 194 14.76 -11.66 15.96
N ALA A 195 14.79 -13.00 15.96
CA ALA A 195 15.97 -13.78 16.33
C ALA A 195 17.23 -13.47 15.50
N ASP A 196 17.03 -13.06 14.24
CA ASP A 196 18.07 -12.72 13.28
C ASP A 196 18.32 -11.20 13.22
N GLY A 197 17.70 -10.43 14.13
CA GLY A 197 17.88 -8.98 14.25
C GLY A 197 16.95 -8.15 13.37
N TYR A 198 16.07 -8.75 12.56
CA TYR A 198 15.21 -8.01 11.64
C TYR A 198 14.06 -7.29 12.32
N TYR A 199 13.72 -6.11 11.82
CA TYR A 199 12.50 -5.36 12.13
C TYR A 199 11.94 -4.70 10.87
N TYR A 200 10.63 -4.48 10.85
CA TYR A 200 9.97 -3.67 9.83
C TYR A 200 8.72 -2.98 10.38
N PHE A 201 8.35 -1.90 9.71
CA PHE A 201 7.10 -1.17 9.85
C PHE A 201 6.45 -1.13 8.46
N ASP A 202 5.29 -1.75 8.33
CA ASP A 202 4.49 -1.82 7.10
C ASP A 202 3.24 -0.94 7.18
N GLU A 203 2.44 -0.93 6.10
CA GLU A 203 1.17 -0.17 6.00
C GLU A 203 1.33 1.33 6.33
N LEU A 204 2.49 1.91 6.02
CA LEU A 204 2.76 3.32 6.26
C LEU A 204 2.21 4.17 5.12
N ASN A 205 1.72 5.36 5.46
CA ASN A 205 1.46 6.37 4.44
C ASN A 205 2.79 6.93 3.89
N ALA A 206 2.78 7.40 2.66
CA ALA A 206 3.90 8.18 2.12
C ALA A 206 4.20 9.38 3.03
N GLY A 207 5.47 9.63 3.32
CA GLY A 207 5.83 10.67 4.27
C GLY A 207 7.29 10.64 4.72
N GLN A 208 7.58 11.48 5.72
CA GLN A 208 8.92 11.58 6.30
C GLN A 208 8.92 11.02 7.72
N TYR A 209 9.87 10.14 7.99
CA TYR A 209 9.94 9.33 9.20
C TYR A 209 11.33 9.36 9.82
N ILE A 210 11.38 9.01 11.10
CA ILE A 210 12.62 8.74 11.85
C ILE A 210 12.43 7.40 12.57
N VAL A 211 13.33 6.46 12.31
CA VAL A 211 13.47 5.23 13.11
C VAL A 211 14.32 5.54 14.34
N TYR A 212 13.93 5.01 15.50
CA TYR A 212 14.56 5.29 16.79
C TYR A 212 14.70 4.04 17.65
N ILE A 213 15.89 3.84 18.20
CA ILE A 213 16.19 2.81 19.20
C ILE A 213 16.21 3.50 20.59
N PRO A 214 15.19 3.28 21.44
CA PRO A 214 15.07 3.98 22.71
C PRO A 214 16.16 3.64 23.72
N ALA A 215 16.48 4.62 24.58
CA ALA A 215 17.49 4.55 25.64
C ALA A 215 17.37 3.31 26.55
N GLY A 216 16.15 2.78 26.72
CA GLY A 216 15.88 1.58 27.52
C GLY A 216 16.64 0.35 27.02
N ASN A 217 16.91 0.26 25.70
CA ASN A 217 17.70 -0.85 25.14
C ASN A 217 19.14 -0.90 25.68
N PHE A 218 19.71 0.24 26.07
CA PHE A 218 21.11 0.35 26.53
C PHE A 218 21.26 0.26 28.05
N SER A 219 20.14 0.25 28.77
CA SER A 219 20.12 0.15 30.24
C SER A 219 20.38 -1.29 30.70
N THR A 220 20.67 -1.48 31.99
CA THR A 220 20.88 -2.83 32.55
C THR A 220 19.70 -3.76 32.26
N GLY A 221 19.99 -4.91 31.63
CA GLY A 221 18.99 -5.89 31.20
C GLY A 221 18.34 -5.61 29.84
N GLY A 222 18.72 -4.53 29.14
CA GLY A 222 18.28 -4.25 27.78
C GLY A 222 19.07 -5.03 26.72
N ALA A 223 18.53 -5.17 25.51
CA ALA A 223 19.13 -5.95 24.42
C ALA A 223 20.48 -5.38 23.95
N LEU A 224 20.72 -4.09 24.17
CA LEU A 224 21.94 -3.37 23.81
C LEU A 224 22.76 -2.97 25.04
N GLU A 225 22.58 -3.64 26.19
CA GLU A 225 23.38 -3.36 27.38
C GLU A 225 24.89 -3.52 27.07
N ASN A 226 25.68 -2.51 27.44
CA ASN A 226 27.12 -2.41 27.15
C ASN A 226 27.48 -2.41 25.66
N LYS A 227 26.56 -2.00 24.79
CA LYS A 227 26.81 -1.74 23.37
C LYS A 227 26.73 -0.23 23.10
N GLU A 228 27.42 0.20 22.06
CA GLU A 228 27.42 1.57 21.56
C GLU A 228 27.13 1.54 20.06
N SER A 229 26.54 2.60 19.52
CA SER A 229 26.40 2.75 18.07
C SER A 229 27.78 2.93 17.44
N TYR A 230 27.99 2.36 16.26
CA TYR A 230 29.24 2.56 15.54
C TYR A 230 29.31 4.00 15.02
N PRO A 231 30.42 4.75 15.23
CA PRO A 231 30.54 6.10 14.70
C PRO A 231 30.66 6.09 13.18
N GLY A 232 29.64 6.53 12.45
CA GLY A 232 29.54 6.25 11.02
C GLY A 232 28.75 7.28 10.22
N ALA A 233 29.13 7.47 8.95
CA ALA A 233 28.47 8.41 8.06
C ALA A 233 27.09 7.88 7.66
N ASP A 234 26.05 8.61 8.05
CA ASP A 234 24.72 8.59 7.46
C ASP A 234 24.84 8.68 5.93
N ALA A 235 24.86 7.53 5.25
CA ALA A 235 25.18 7.42 3.83
C ALA A 235 23.92 7.50 2.95
N GLY A 236 22.81 7.97 3.51
CA GLY A 236 21.51 7.96 2.84
C GLY A 236 21.02 6.54 2.62
N ASP A 237 20.26 6.33 1.54
CA ASP A 237 19.56 5.07 1.27
C ASP A 237 20.47 4.00 0.64
N VAL A 238 21.60 3.70 1.29
CA VAL A 238 22.53 2.63 0.90
C VAL A 238 22.17 1.35 1.66
N ASP A 239 22.14 0.19 1.01
CA ASP A 239 21.88 -1.06 1.74
C ASP A 239 23.08 -1.45 2.64
N ASN A 240 22.78 -2.12 3.75
CA ASN A 240 23.73 -2.68 4.73
C ASN A 240 24.63 -1.66 5.44
N ASN A 241 24.44 -0.35 5.33
CA ASN A 241 25.20 0.63 6.11
C ASN A 241 24.56 0.89 7.49
N ASP A 242 25.34 1.42 8.42
CA ASP A 242 24.79 2.02 9.63
C ASP A 242 24.06 3.34 9.30
N ASN A 243 22.85 3.46 9.85
CA ASN A 243 21.97 4.63 9.71
C ASN A 243 21.72 5.33 11.07
N GLY A 244 22.40 4.90 12.14
CA GLY A 244 22.34 5.53 13.45
C GLY A 244 23.09 6.86 13.50
N GLN A 245 22.46 7.89 14.07
CA GLN A 245 23.09 9.17 14.34
C GLN A 245 23.90 9.08 15.64
N ASP A 246 25.18 9.41 15.55
CA ASP A 246 26.16 9.35 16.66
C ASP A 246 25.88 10.31 17.81
N ALA A 247 24.93 11.24 17.65
CA ALA A 247 24.47 12.13 18.70
C ALA A 247 23.18 11.55 19.31
N PRO A 248 23.24 10.97 20.54
CA PRO A 248 22.07 10.33 21.11
C PRO A 248 20.90 11.31 21.27
N ALA A 249 19.76 10.97 20.68
CA ALA A 249 18.51 11.69 20.86
C ALA A 249 17.81 11.15 22.11
N ASN A 250 17.69 11.97 23.16
CA ASN A 250 17.03 11.59 24.42
C ASN A 250 17.57 10.28 25.03
N GLY A 251 18.87 10.03 24.86
CA GLY A 251 19.57 8.86 25.38
C GLY A 251 19.44 7.58 24.54
N GLY A 252 18.69 7.62 23.44
CA GLY A 252 18.65 6.56 22.43
C GLY A 252 19.36 6.96 21.13
N ILE A 253 19.28 6.11 20.11
CA ILE A 253 19.88 6.32 18.78
C ILE A 253 18.77 6.54 17.77
N ALA A 254 18.83 7.64 17.03
CA ALA A 254 17.87 7.96 15.98
C ALA A 254 18.53 7.82 14.61
N SER A 255 17.75 7.53 13.58
CA SER A 255 18.19 7.66 12.18
C SER A 255 18.14 9.11 11.69
N GLY A 256 18.64 9.35 10.48
CA GLY A 256 18.31 10.54 9.70
C GLY A 256 16.82 10.60 9.34
N VAL A 257 16.42 11.65 8.62
CA VAL A 257 15.05 11.73 8.08
C VAL A 257 14.95 10.84 6.85
N ILE A 258 14.11 9.82 6.94
CA ILE A 258 13.80 8.89 5.85
C ILE A 258 12.57 9.43 5.12
N THR A 259 12.61 9.50 3.79
CA THR A 259 11.46 9.92 2.98
C THR A 259 10.93 8.72 2.22
N LEU A 260 9.75 8.24 2.60
CA LEU A 260 9.09 7.12 1.96
C LEU A 260 8.07 7.63 0.93
N THR A 261 8.24 7.22 -0.32
CA THR A 261 7.42 7.58 -1.48
C THR A 261 7.11 6.34 -2.31
N PRO A 262 5.83 6.08 -2.62
CA PRO A 262 5.44 4.94 -3.45
C PRO A 262 6.20 4.91 -4.78
N ASN A 263 6.65 3.72 -5.19
CA ASN A 263 7.40 3.45 -6.41
C ASN A 263 8.75 4.19 -6.57
N ALA A 264 9.24 4.86 -5.53
CA ALA A 264 10.51 5.58 -5.54
C ALA A 264 11.52 5.09 -4.48
N GLU A 265 11.12 4.09 -3.68
CA GLU A 265 12.02 3.42 -2.74
C GLU A 265 13.17 2.69 -3.46
N PRO A 266 14.32 2.49 -2.78
CA PRO A 266 15.41 1.71 -3.33
C PRO A 266 14.95 0.31 -3.74
N THR A 267 15.70 -0.32 -4.65
CA THR A 267 15.43 -1.68 -5.09
C THR A 267 16.68 -2.56 -4.97
N ASN A 268 16.47 -3.86 -4.75
CA ASN A 268 17.48 -4.92 -4.62
C ASN A 268 18.22 -4.90 -3.27
N GLU A 269 17.50 -4.65 -2.19
CA GLU A 269 18.00 -4.77 -0.83
C GLU A 269 18.12 -6.24 -0.42
N SER A 270 19.11 -6.54 0.41
CA SER A 270 19.29 -7.86 0.98
C SER A 270 18.56 -8.01 2.33
N GLY A 271 17.93 -9.17 2.59
CA GLY A 271 17.26 -9.49 3.87
C GLY A 271 15.73 -9.67 3.80
N GLU A 272 15.10 -9.91 4.96
CA GLU A 272 13.63 -9.94 5.08
C GLU A 272 13.07 -8.53 4.83
N GLY A 273 12.13 -8.41 3.88
CA GLY A 273 11.57 -7.11 3.42
C GLY A 273 12.25 -6.50 2.20
N GLY A 274 13.48 -6.93 1.85
CA GLY A 274 14.27 -6.39 0.73
C GLY A 274 14.06 -7.06 -0.63
N SER A 275 13.28 -8.14 -0.70
CA SER A 275 12.87 -8.73 -1.99
C SER A 275 11.68 -7.96 -2.58
N GLY A 276 11.83 -6.65 -2.76
CA GLY A 276 10.88 -5.82 -3.52
C GLY A 276 10.80 -6.31 -4.96
N THR A 277 9.79 -7.13 -5.27
CA THR A 277 9.63 -7.75 -6.59
C THR A 277 9.11 -6.80 -7.68
N GLY A 278 9.11 -5.49 -7.44
CA GLY A 278 8.67 -4.50 -8.44
C GLY A 278 7.19 -4.62 -8.85
N LEU A 279 6.39 -5.33 -8.06
CA LEU A 279 4.94 -5.48 -8.13
C LEU A 279 4.45 -5.61 -6.68
N PRO A 280 3.23 -5.19 -6.32
CA PRO A 280 2.75 -5.27 -4.95
C PRO A 280 2.53 -6.75 -4.60
N ALA A 281 3.57 -7.41 -4.10
CA ALA A 281 3.49 -8.76 -3.58
C ALA A 281 3.17 -8.66 -2.08
N TYR A 282 1.91 -8.34 -1.79
CA TYR A 282 1.30 -8.68 -0.51
C TYR A 282 1.01 -10.20 -0.54
N PRO A 283 1.69 -11.00 0.30
CA PRO A 283 0.96 -12.04 1.00
C PRO A 283 1.39 -12.07 2.46
N GLY A 284 1.05 -11.03 3.21
CA GLY A 284 1.07 -11.07 4.67
C GLY A 284 -0.25 -11.60 5.20
N THR A 285 -0.41 -12.92 5.32
CA THR A 285 -1.42 -13.47 6.24
C THR A 285 -0.90 -13.28 7.66
N LEU A 286 -1.50 -12.35 8.40
CA LEU A 286 -1.33 -12.23 9.85
C LEU A 286 -1.96 -13.48 10.51
N ASP A 287 -1.19 -14.20 11.32
CA ASP A 287 -1.71 -15.10 12.38
C ASP A 287 -2.03 -14.25 13.61
#